data_AF-A0A960WDV6-F1
#
_entry.id   AF-A0A960WDV6-F1
#
_cell.length_a   1.000
_cell.length_b   1.000
_cell.length_c   1.000
_cell.angle_alpha   90.00
_cell.angle_beta   90.00
_cell.angle_gamma   90.00
#
_symmetry.space_group_name_H-M   'P 1'
#
loop_
_entity.id
_entity.type
_entity.pdbx_description
1 polymer ?
#
loop_
_entity_poly.entity_id
_entity_poly.type
_entity_poly.pdbx_seq_one_letter_code
_entity_poly.pdbx_strand_id
1 'polypeptide(L)'
;NAVKQYKYDRKPYDSKTRKKEPLLNLGRGALVHFAVGENEIYMTTQLAGEKTRFLPFNKGKDGLEAGNSMPEDGSYPISYFWDQILQKETLIDIVYNYIHYERKEVEDENGKIDFKTSMIFPRFHQWDAVTKLLQASYEEGPGQAYLIQHSAGSGKSNSIAWLAHQLSNLYKDDQRVFDTVIVITDRKVLDDQLQDTIFQFEHKKGVVTRIGHKDEVSGGSKSQQLAKHLMDGTNIVIVTIQTFPFVVDAIRQETSLKDRKFAVIADEAHSSQSGKGAAKLKLALHGQQVDDEEVSAEDFLTEYMNTRSRPSNMSYYAFTATPKAKTLEIFGRCPDPDMPISEDNKPAAFHLYSMRQAIQEGFIVNVLKNYTQYKVLYELMLNTDKDQKVDQKKAKKEIAQFARLHPHNISQKIQ
;
A
#
# COMPACT_ATOMS: atom_id res chain seq x y z
N ASN A 1 -11.19 6.75 26.14
CA ASN A 1 -12.03 5.93 27.05
C ASN A 1 -12.63 4.70 26.39
N ALA A 2 -13.22 4.80 25.20
CA ALA A 2 -13.81 3.65 24.47
C ALA A 2 -12.85 2.44 24.31
N VAL A 3 -11.59 2.68 23.91
CA VAL A 3 -10.57 1.60 23.81
C VAL A 3 -10.34 0.90 25.15
N LYS A 4 -10.28 1.64 26.27
CA LYS A 4 -10.11 1.05 27.60
C LYS A 4 -11.33 0.19 27.96
N GLN A 5 -12.53 0.70 27.71
CA GLN A 5 -13.77 -0.06 27.96
C GLN A 5 -13.79 -1.39 27.20
N TYR A 6 -13.40 -1.40 25.92
CA TYR A 6 -13.28 -2.65 25.16
C TYR A 6 -12.25 -3.62 25.76
N LYS A 7 -11.10 -3.11 26.21
CA LYS A 7 -10.03 -3.96 26.77
C LYS A 7 -10.38 -4.58 28.13
N TYR A 8 -11.01 -3.81 29.00
CA TYR A 8 -11.22 -4.20 30.39
C TYR A 8 -12.63 -4.74 30.67
N ASP A 9 -13.66 -4.21 30.00
CA ASP A 9 -15.07 -4.48 30.32
C ASP A 9 -15.76 -5.41 29.30
N ARG A 10 -15.14 -5.65 28.15
CA ARG A 10 -15.66 -6.51 27.07
C ARG A 10 -14.75 -7.71 26.83
N LYS A 11 -14.61 -8.55 27.87
CA LYS A 11 -13.80 -9.77 27.78
C LYS A 11 -14.47 -10.75 26.81
N PRO A 12 -13.71 -11.39 25.90
CA PRO A 12 -14.25 -12.38 24.97
C PRO A 12 -14.63 -13.71 25.65
N TYR A 13 -14.45 -13.79 26.97
CA TYR A 13 -14.83 -14.92 27.80
C TYR A 13 -15.73 -14.43 28.93
N ASP A 14 -16.78 -15.19 29.18
CA ASP A 14 -17.67 -14.99 30.32
C ASP A 14 -16.87 -15.14 31.64
N SER A 15 -16.99 -14.15 32.52
CA SER A 15 -16.28 -14.12 33.81
C SER A 15 -16.64 -15.25 34.77
N LYS A 16 -17.87 -15.79 34.69
CA LYS A 16 -18.38 -16.86 35.55
C LYS A 16 -18.20 -18.23 34.90
N THR A 17 -18.57 -18.37 33.62
CA THR A 17 -18.57 -19.67 32.95
C THR A 17 -17.26 -19.99 32.22
N ARG A 18 -16.38 -18.99 32.03
CA ARG A 18 -15.16 -19.05 31.22
C ARG A 18 -15.37 -19.50 29.77
N LYS A 19 -16.62 -19.55 29.31
CA LYS A 19 -16.96 -19.87 27.92
C LYS A 19 -16.71 -18.66 27.03
N LYS A 20 -16.40 -18.91 25.77
CA LYS A 20 -16.24 -17.85 24.77
C LYS A 20 -17.59 -17.19 24.51
N GLU A 21 -17.61 -15.88 24.56
CA GLU A 21 -18.80 -15.07 24.23
C GLU A 21 -19.05 -15.15 22.72
N PRO A 22 -20.20 -15.67 22.26
CA PRO A 22 -20.44 -15.89 20.83
C PRO A 22 -20.32 -14.63 19.97
N LEU A 23 -20.75 -13.47 20.50
CA LEU A 23 -20.74 -12.19 19.79
C LEU A 23 -19.33 -11.58 19.66
N LEU A 24 -18.45 -11.82 20.64
CA LEU A 24 -17.11 -11.23 20.72
C LEU A 24 -16.02 -12.17 20.18
N ASN A 25 -16.41 -13.37 19.77
CA ASN A 25 -15.48 -14.37 19.27
C ASN A 25 -15.20 -14.14 17.77
N LEU A 26 -13.92 -14.22 17.42
CA LEU A 26 -13.43 -14.09 16.05
C LEU A 26 -14.16 -15.08 15.13
N GLY A 27 -14.70 -14.56 14.02
CA GLY A 27 -15.30 -15.34 12.94
C GLY A 27 -16.66 -15.97 13.20
N ARG A 28 -17.32 -15.60 14.30
CA ARG A 28 -18.72 -16.03 14.58
C ARG A 28 -19.66 -14.85 14.78
N GLY A 29 -19.22 -13.81 15.48
CA GLY A 29 -20.04 -12.66 15.85
C GLY A 29 -19.64 -11.39 15.11
N ALA A 30 -19.19 -10.39 15.85
CA ALA A 30 -18.72 -9.13 15.30
C ALA A 30 -17.51 -9.34 14.37
N LEU A 31 -17.60 -8.79 13.16
CA LEU A 31 -16.50 -8.78 12.19
C LEU A 31 -15.41 -7.78 12.58
N VAL A 32 -15.83 -6.64 13.14
CA VAL A 32 -14.94 -5.56 13.59
C VAL A 32 -15.57 -4.86 14.79
N HIS A 33 -14.72 -4.39 15.70
CA HIS A 33 -15.09 -3.59 16.85
C HIS A 33 -14.56 -2.18 16.68
N PHE A 34 -15.45 -1.19 16.57
CA PHE A 34 -15.08 0.22 16.55
C PHE A 34 -15.19 0.83 17.95
N ALA A 35 -14.10 1.47 18.39
CA ALA A 35 -14.01 2.31 19.56
C ALA A 35 -13.99 3.77 19.10
N VAL A 36 -15.16 4.41 19.15
CA VAL A 36 -15.39 5.78 18.65
C VAL A 36 -15.24 6.78 19.79
N GLY A 37 -14.46 7.84 19.58
CA GLY A 37 -14.44 9.04 20.42
C GLY A 37 -14.76 10.29 19.59
N GLU A 38 -14.73 11.48 20.17
CA GLU A 38 -15.16 12.71 19.47
C GLU A 38 -14.26 13.10 18.28
N ASN A 39 -12.96 12.79 18.36
CA ASN A 39 -11.97 13.22 17.35
C ASN A 39 -11.35 12.06 16.57
N GLU A 40 -11.37 10.84 17.12
CA GLU A 40 -10.64 9.70 16.58
C GLU A 40 -11.43 8.40 16.73
N ILE A 41 -11.21 7.50 15.79
CA ILE A 41 -11.77 6.16 15.77
C ILE A 41 -10.64 5.14 15.76
N TYR A 42 -10.81 4.11 16.58
CA TYR A 42 -9.94 2.95 16.59
C TYR A 42 -10.75 1.68 16.31
N MET A 43 -10.15 0.72 15.64
CA MET A 43 -10.80 -0.54 15.28
C MET A 43 -9.94 -1.76 15.63
N THR A 44 -10.60 -2.90 15.83
CA THR A 44 -9.93 -4.19 16.02
C THR A 44 -10.84 -5.33 15.54
N THR A 45 -10.26 -6.36 14.92
CA THR A 45 -11.00 -7.54 14.46
C THR A 45 -11.03 -8.67 15.49
N GLN A 46 -10.23 -8.56 16.57
CA GLN A 46 -10.15 -9.58 17.61
C GLN A 46 -9.92 -8.97 18.98
N LEU A 47 -10.82 -9.25 19.92
CA LEU A 47 -10.63 -8.92 21.32
C LEU A 47 -9.76 -9.98 22.02
N ALA A 48 -8.77 -9.52 22.77
CA ALA A 48 -7.87 -10.32 23.60
C ALA A 48 -7.68 -9.70 25.01
N GLY A 49 -8.72 -9.03 25.52
CA GLY A 49 -8.67 -8.29 26.79
C GLY A 49 -7.64 -7.16 26.75
N GLU A 50 -6.76 -7.09 27.74
CA GLU A 50 -5.73 -6.04 27.83
C GLU A 50 -4.75 -6.06 26.64
N LYS A 51 -4.46 -7.27 26.14
CA LYS A 51 -3.58 -7.51 24.99
C LYS A 51 -4.22 -7.16 23.65
N THR A 52 -5.48 -6.72 23.63
CA THR A 52 -6.15 -6.29 22.40
C THR A 52 -5.36 -5.17 21.73
N ARG A 53 -5.03 -5.35 20.46
CA ARG A 53 -4.41 -4.32 19.64
C ARG A 53 -5.51 -3.58 18.88
N PHE A 54 -5.57 -2.27 19.09
CA PHE A 54 -6.44 -1.38 18.34
C PHE A 54 -5.60 -0.67 17.27
N LEU A 55 -6.17 -0.55 16.09
CA LEU A 55 -5.59 0.16 14.96
C LEU A 55 -6.37 1.46 14.75
N PRO A 56 -5.71 2.59 14.45
CA PRO A 56 -6.43 3.80 14.07
C PRO A 56 -7.22 3.58 12.77
N PHE A 57 -8.40 4.17 12.71
CA PHE A 57 -9.28 4.17 11.55
C PHE A 57 -9.65 5.60 11.19
N ASN A 58 -8.62 6.43 11.00
CA ASN A 58 -8.71 7.88 10.84
C ASN A 58 -8.35 8.31 9.40
N LYS A 59 -8.88 9.45 8.96
CA LYS A 59 -8.63 10.07 7.64
C LYS A 59 -7.19 10.58 7.48
N GLY A 60 -6.54 10.90 8.57
CA GLY A 60 -5.33 11.70 8.58
C GLY A 60 -5.69 13.19 8.62
N LYS A 61 -5.00 13.94 9.48
CA LYS A 61 -5.17 15.38 9.58
C LYS A 61 -4.42 16.06 8.44
N ASP A 62 -5.16 16.80 7.62
CA ASP A 62 -4.72 17.53 6.43
C ASP A 62 -3.99 16.60 5.42
N GLY A 63 -4.32 15.30 5.44
CA GLY A 63 -3.69 14.26 4.63
C GLY A 63 -2.24 13.93 4.97
N LEU A 64 -1.68 14.53 6.03
CA LEU A 64 -0.24 14.45 6.34
C LEU A 64 0.06 13.89 7.73
N GLU A 65 -0.86 14.02 8.68
CA GLU A 65 -0.66 13.67 10.08
C GLU A 65 -1.68 12.64 10.56
N ALA A 66 -1.43 12.00 11.70
CA ALA A 66 -2.40 11.13 12.36
C ALA A 66 -3.61 11.92 12.89
N GLY A 67 -4.73 11.22 13.04
CA GLY A 67 -5.99 11.79 13.53
C GLY A 67 -6.88 12.29 12.40
N ASN A 68 -7.79 13.21 12.69
CA ASN A 68 -8.76 13.74 11.73
C ASN A 68 -8.74 15.28 11.78
N SER A 69 -8.90 15.93 10.62
CA SER A 69 -9.08 17.39 10.57
C SER A 69 -10.45 17.79 11.11
N MET A 70 -10.53 18.99 11.68
CA MET A 70 -11.81 19.61 12.02
C MET A 70 -12.53 20.00 10.72
N PRO A 71 -13.75 19.51 10.48
CA PRO A 71 -14.56 19.92 9.35
C PRO A 71 -14.90 21.42 9.39
N GLU A 72 -14.98 22.05 8.22
CA GLU A 72 -15.31 23.48 8.10
C GLU A 72 -16.76 23.80 8.49
N ASP A 73 -17.66 22.83 8.34
CA ASP A 73 -19.08 22.93 8.68
C ASP A 73 -19.36 22.82 10.19
N GLY A 74 -18.32 22.66 11.01
CA GLY A 74 -18.43 22.52 12.46
C GLY A 74 -18.89 21.14 12.94
N SER A 75 -19.01 20.16 12.04
CA SER A 75 -19.30 18.77 12.41
C SER A 75 -18.12 18.12 13.16
N TYR A 76 -18.36 16.95 13.75
CA TYR A 76 -17.29 16.22 14.45
C TYR A 76 -16.24 15.72 13.45
N PRO A 77 -14.94 15.68 13.81
CA PRO A 77 -13.88 15.11 12.95
C PRO A 77 -14.11 13.67 12.48
N ILE A 78 -14.98 12.95 13.19
CA ILE A 78 -15.37 11.56 12.91
C ILE A 78 -16.62 11.44 12.03
N SER A 79 -17.21 12.54 11.56
CA SER A 79 -18.49 12.55 10.81
C SER A 79 -18.50 11.57 9.65
N TYR A 80 -17.36 11.45 8.95
CA TYR A 80 -17.15 10.49 7.86
C TYR A 80 -17.49 9.04 8.19
N PHE A 81 -17.41 8.65 9.46
CA PHE A 81 -17.74 7.30 9.86
C PHE A 81 -19.22 7.01 9.64
N TRP A 82 -20.10 7.95 9.97
CA TRP A 82 -21.53 7.82 9.72
C TRP A 82 -21.85 8.10 8.25
N ASP A 83 -21.25 9.15 7.69
CA ASP A 83 -21.63 9.67 6.37
C ASP A 83 -21.11 8.80 5.22
N GLN A 84 -20.01 8.06 5.45
CA GLN A 84 -19.35 7.26 4.41
C GLN A 84 -19.30 5.78 4.79
N ILE A 85 -18.84 5.45 6.00
CA ILE A 85 -18.51 4.06 6.37
C ILE A 85 -19.74 3.25 6.78
N LEU A 86 -20.67 3.82 7.56
CA LEU A 86 -21.89 3.14 8.01
C LEU A 86 -23.04 3.19 7.00
N GLN A 87 -22.81 3.76 5.82
CA GLN A 87 -23.78 3.69 4.73
C GLN A 87 -23.95 2.23 4.31
N LYS A 88 -25.19 1.86 3.99
CA LYS A 88 -25.57 0.47 3.71
C LYS A 88 -24.71 -0.12 2.59
N GLU A 89 -24.53 0.63 1.51
CA GLU A 89 -23.78 0.24 0.32
C GLU A 89 -22.30 0.02 0.68
N THR A 90 -21.70 0.96 1.42
CA THR A 90 -20.31 0.85 1.88
C THR A 90 -20.09 -0.32 2.82
N LEU A 91 -21.00 -0.57 3.77
CA LEU A 91 -20.88 -1.71 4.68
C LEU A 91 -20.95 -3.03 3.93
N ILE A 92 -21.87 -3.16 2.97
CA ILE A 92 -21.98 -4.37 2.15
C ILE A 92 -20.71 -4.55 1.31
N ASP A 93 -20.20 -3.48 0.70
CA ASP A 93 -18.96 -3.49 -0.07
C ASP A 93 -17.75 -3.91 0.78
N ILE A 94 -17.57 -3.31 1.96
CA ILE A 94 -16.50 -3.69 2.89
C ILE A 94 -16.59 -5.18 3.26
N VAL A 95 -17.78 -5.66 3.62
CA VAL A 95 -17.98 -7.05 4.05
C VAL A 95 -17.72 -8.02 2.92
N TYR A 96 -18.14 -7.71 1.69
CA TYR A 96 -18.03 -8.61 0.55
C TYR A 96 -16.65 -8.58 -0.12
N ASN A 97 -16.06 -7.39 -0.27
CA ASN A 97 -14.87 -7.20 -1.09
C ASN A 97 -13.56 -7.02 -0.30
N TYR A 98 -13.62 -6.69 1.00
CA TYR A 98 -12.41 -6.37 1.76
C TYR A 98 -12.11 -7.36 2.90
N ILE A 99 -13.13 -7.85 3.60
CA ILE A 99 -12.94 -8.74 4.75
C ILE A 99 -12.50 -10.13 4.30
N HIS A 100 -11.34 -10.59 4.79
CA HIS A 100 -10.80 -11.91 4.48
C HIS A 100 -9.97 -12.47 5.66
N TYR A 101 -9.60 -13.75 5.60
CA TYR A 101 -8.84 -14.42 6.65
C TYR A 101 -7.40 -14.67 6.21
N GLU A 102 -6.47 -13.94 6.79
CA GLU A 102 -5.06 -14.26 6.64
C GLU A 102 -4.67 -15.42 7.55
N ARG A 103 -4.07 -16.47 6.98
CA ARG A 103 -3.50 -17.59 7.73
C ARG A 103 -1.98 -17.54 7.60
N LYS A 104 -1.30 -17.29 8.71
CA LYS A 104 0.17 -17.26 8.77
C LYS A 104 0.69 -18.48 9.50
N GLU A 105 1.69 -19.13 8.92
CA GLU A 105 2.52 -20.11 9.62
C GLU A 105 3.36 -19.37 10.66
N VAL A 106 3.29 -19.85 11.90
CA VAL A 106 4.06 -19.34 13.02
C VAL A 106 4.78 -20.53 13.61
N GLU A 107 6.11 -20.45 13.65
CA GLU A 107 6.92 -21.43 14.35
C GLU A 107 6.96 -21.07 15.84
N ASP A 108 6.47 -21.97 16.68
CA ASP A 108 6.60 -21.83 18.13
C ASP A 108 8.06 -21.99 18.58
N GLU A 109 8.39 -21.55 19.80
CA GLU A 109 9.74 -21.63 20.38
C GLU A 109 10.35 -23.06 20.40
N ASN A 110 9.52 -24.09 20.22
CA ASN A 110 9.90 -25.50 20.16
C ASN A 110 10.06 -26.05 18.72
N GLY A 111 10.02 -25.20 17.70
CA GLY A 111 10.14 -25.59 16.29
C GLY A 111 8.88 -26.24 15.70
N LYS A 112 7.72 -26.08 16.37
CA LYS A 112 6.44 -26.61 15.88
C LYS A 112 5.77 -25.55 15.02
N ILE A 113 5.38 -25.93 13.81
CA ILE A 113 4.58 -25.08 12.92
C ILE A 113 3.14 -25.06 13.44
N ASP A 114 2.69 -23.90 13.90
CA ASP A 114 1.30 -23.59 14.18
C ASP A 114 0.76 -22.59 13.15
N PHE A 115 -0.57 -22.47 13.04
CA PHE A 115 -1.21 -21.55 12.10
C PHE A 115 -2.01 -20.50 12.83
N LYS A 116 -1.57 -19.25 12.73
CA LYS A 116 -2.32 -18.12 13.24
C LYS A 116 -3.28 -17.61 12.17
N THR A 117 -4.57 -17.71 12.44
CA THR A 117 -5.62 -17.13 11.61
C THR A 117 -6.02 -15.75 12.14
N SER A 118 -5.98 -14.73 11.29
CA SER A 118 -6.41 -13.37 11.61
C SER A 118 -7.37 -12.85 10.54
N MET A 119 -8.47 -12.25 10.99
CA MET A 119 -9.37 -11.53 10.08
C MET A 119 -8.76 -10.16 9.75
N ILE A 120 -8.62 -9.89 8.46
CA ILE A 120 -8.19 -8.62 7.91
C ILE A 120 -9.42 -7.77 7.65
N PHE A 121 -9.40 -6.55 8.17
CA PHE A 121 -10.36 -5.49 7.88
C PHE A 121 -9.57 -4.30 7.33
N PRO A 122 -10.06 -3.61 6.29
CA PRO A 122 -9.30 -2.54 5.65
C PRO A 122 -9.08 -1.40 6.61
N ARG A 123 -7.89 -0.79 6.57
CA ARG A 123 -7.71 0.53 7.19
C ARG A 123 -8.38 1.59 6.34
N PHE A 124 -8.69 2.73 6.97
CA PHE A 124 -9.41 3.82 6.32
C PHE A 124 -8.72 4.25 5.01
N HIS A 125 -7.40 4.52 5.04
CA HIS A 125 -6.68 4.96 3.85
C HIS A 125 -6.64 3.93 2.72
N GLN A 126 -6.70 2.63 3.06
CA GLN A 126 -6.71 1.56 2.06
C GLN A 126 -8.07 1.49 1.37
N TRP A 127 -9.15 1.50 2.16
CA TRP A 127 -10.52 1.56 1.65
C TRP A 127 -10.74 2.83 0.80
N ASP A 128 -10.33 4.00 1.31
CA ASP A 128 -10.50 5.28 0.63
C ASP A 128 -9.71 5.32 -0.70
N ALA A 129 -8.48 4.81 -0.73
CA ALA A 129 -7.68 4.73 -1.95
C ALA A 129 -8.33 3.82 -3.00
N VAL A 130 -8.70 2.60 -2.62
CA VAL A 130 -9.29 1.64 -3.55
C VAL A 130 -10.64 2.14 -4.08
N THR A 131 -11.50 2.66 -3.20
CA THR A 131 -12.82 3.20 -3.58
C THR A 131 -12.69 4.34 -4.58
N LYS A 132 -11.81 5.32 -4.32
CA LYS A 132 -11.59 6.45 -5.22
C LYS A 132 -11.01 6.02 -6.56
N LEU A 133 -10.08 5.06 -6.57
CA LEU A 133 -9.51 4.53 -7.81
C LEU A 133 -10.56 3.82 -8.65
N LEU A 134 -11.42 3.00 -8.04
CA LEU A 134 -12.50 2.31 -8.75
C LEU A 134 -13.51 3.29 -9.33
N GLN A 135 -13.89 4.30 -8.56
CA GLN A 135 -14.80 5.34 -9.03
C GLN A 135 -14.20 6.11 -10.22
N ALA A 136 -12.96 6.58 -10.11
CA ALA A 136 -12.30 7.28 -11.21
C ALA A 136 -12.15 6.37 -12.45
N SER A 137 -11.83 5.08 -12.25
CA SER A 137 -11.74 4.10 -13.33
C SER A 137 -13.08 3.87 -14.04
N TYR A 138 -14.18 3.87 -13.27
CA TYR A 138 -15.53 3.74 -13.80
C TYR A 138 -15.94 4.98 -14.60
N GLU A 139 -15.63 6.18 -14.10
CA GLU A 139 -15.99 7.44 -14.74
C GLU A 139 -15.15 7.71 -16.00
N GLU A 140 -13.83 7.62 -15.88
CA GLU A 140 -12.85 8.02 -16.92
C GLU A 140 -12.56 6.91 -17.94
N GLY A 141 -12.75 5.64 -17.57
CA GLY A 141 -12.44 4.50 -18.43
C GLY A 141 -10.94 4.19 -18.58
N PRO A 142 -10.55 3.40 -19.60
CA PRO A 142 -9.16 3.00 -19.83
C PRO A 142 -8.29 4.15 -20.35
N GLY A 143 -6.97 4.02 -20.23
CA GLY A 143 -5.99 4.98 -20.75
C GLY A 143 -5.45 5.98 -19.72
N GLN A 144 -5.85 5.85 -18.46
CA GLN A 144 -5.57 6.81 -17.40
C GLN A 144 -4.38 6.39 -16.53
N ALA A 145 -3.75 7.37 -15.89
CA ALA A 145 -2.66 7.14 -14.95
C ALA A 145 -3.05 7.59 -13.53
N TYR A 146 -2.68 6.79 -12.54
CA TYR A 146 -2.95 7.01 -11.13
C TYR A 146 -1.69 6.73 -10.31
N LEU A 147 -1.22 7.75 -9.58
CA LEU A 147 -0.13 7.62 -8.63
C LEU A 147 -0.67 7.51 -7.20
N ILE A 148 -0.35 6.42 -6.52
CA ILE A 148 -0.72 6.18 -5.12
C ILE A 148 0.53 6.28 -4.27
N GLN A 149 0.61 7.33 -3.45
CA GLN A 149 1.73 7.57 -2.55
C GLN A 149 1.40 7.07 -1.14
N HIS A 150 1.72 5.81 -0.85
CA HIS A 150 1.49 5.21 0.46
C HIS A 150 2.81 4.82 1.12
N SER A 151 3.00 5.23 2.38
CA SER A 151 4.21 4.93 3.15
C SER A 151 4.59 3.43 3.15
N ALA A 152 5.87 3.12 3.37
CA ALA A 152 6.28 1.74 3.65
C ALA A 152 5.50 1.17 4.85
N GLY A 153 5.16 -0.12 4.84
CA GLY A 153 4.39 -0.75 5.92
C GLY A 153 2.91 -0.30 6.03
N SER A 154 2.40 0.49 5.08
CA SER A 154 0.98 0.87 4.99
C SER A 154 0.05 -0.26 4.51
N GLY A 155 0.59 -1.46 4.28
CA GLY A 155 -0.18 -2.60 3.79
C GLY A 155 -0.58 -2.46 2.32
N LYS A 156 0.30 -1.86 1.49
CA LYS A 156 0.08 -1.70 0.03
C LYS A 156 -0.33 -2.99 -0.65
N SER A 157 0.26 -4.12 -0.26
CA SER A 157 -0.08 -5.44 -0.80
C SER A 157 -1.60 -5.69 -0.75
N ASN A 158 -2.24 -5.49 0.40
CA ASN A 158 -3.69 -5.67 0.52
C ASN A 158 -4.47 -4.70 -0.37
N SER A 159 -4.05 -3.43 -0.44
CA SER A 159 -4.67 -2.43 -1.32
C SER A 159 -4.57 -2.82 -2.79
N ILE A 160 -3.43 -3.36 -3.23
CA ILE A 160 -3.20 -3.87 -4.58
C ILE A 160 -4.08 -5.08 -4.87
N ALA A 161 -4.17 -6.03 -3.93
CA ALA A 161 -5.01 -7.22 -4.07
C ALA A 161 -6.49 -6.85 -4.20
N TRP A 162 -7.00 -5.97 -3.33
CA TRP A 162 -8.38 -5.48 -3.38
C TRP A 162 -8.67 -4.72 -4.69
N LEU A 163 -7.76 -3.82 -5.08
CA LEU A 163 -7.90 -3.07 -6.32
C LEU A 163 -7.90 -4.01 -7.54
N ALA A 164 -6.98 -4.98 -7.60
CA ALA A 164 -6.90 -5.91 -8.72
C ALA A 164 -8.18 -6.74 -8.87
N HIS A 165 -8.68 -7.26 -7.74
CA HIS A 165 -9.91 -8.04 -7.71
C HIS A 165 -11.14 -7.22 -8.10
N GLN A 166 -11.27 -5.98 -7.60
CA GLN A 166 -12.43 -5.15 -7.92
C GLN A 166 -12.37 -4.57 -9.34
N LEU A 167 -11.19 -4.23 -9.86
CA LEU A 167 -11.02 -3.80 -11.26
C LEU A 167 -11.36 -4.91 -12.26
N SER A 168 -11.02 -6.16 -11.93
CA SER A 168 -11.30 -7.30 -12.80
C SER A 168 -12.80 -7.62 -12.90
N ASN A 169 -13.57 -7.18 -11.90
CA ASN A 169 -15.02 -7.30 -11.82
C ASN A 169 -15.73 -5.94 -11.97
N LEU A 170 -15.07 -4.92 -12.52
CA LEU A 170 -15.67 -3.61 -12.73
C LEU A 170 -16.44 -3.58 -14.05
N TYR A 171 -17.75 -3.33 -13.97
CA TYR A 171 -18.65 -3.28 -15.13
C TYR A 171 -19.24 -1.88 -15.31
N LYS A 172 -19.34 -1.45 -16.58
CA LYS A 172 -20.04 -0.24 -17.02
C LYS A 172 -20.88 -0.61 -18.24
N ASP A 173 -22.18 -0.33 -18.19
CA ASP A 173 -23.14 -0.64 -19.27
C ASP A 173 -23.07 -2.11 -19.74
N ASP A 174 -23.08 -3.06 -18.77
CA ASP A 174 -22.95 -4.51 -18.97
C ASP A 174 -21.65 -4.99 -19.65
N GLN A 175 -20.69 -4.10 -19.86
CA GLN A 175 -19.36 -4.42 -20.36
C GLN A 175 -18.32 -4.26 -19.27
N ARG A 176 -17.28 -5.10 -19.30
CA ARG A 176 -16.13 -4.91 -18.42
C ARG A 176 -15.41 -3.61 -18.78
N VAL A 177 -15.04 -2.84 -17.76
CA VAL A 177 -14.19 -1.67 -17.93
C VAL A 177 -12.77 -2.11 -18.33
N PHE A 178 -12.28 -3.17 -17.70
CA PHE A 178 -11.01 -3.81 -18.04
C PHE A 178 -11.21 -5.30 -18.28
N ASP A 179 -10.66 -5.80 -19.38
CA ASP A 179 -10.74 -7.21 -19.74
C ASP A 179 -9.72 -8.06 -18.97
N THR A 180 -8.56 -7.48 -18.66
CA THR A 180 -7.48 -8.13 -17.90
C THR A 180 -6.76 -7.11 -17.01
N VAL A 181 -6.50 -7.51 -15.76
CA VAL A 181 -5.68 -6.78 -14.80
C VAL A 181 -4.31 -7.44 -14.70
N ILE A 182 -3.25 -6.65 -14.83
CA ILE A 182 -1.85 -7.08 -14.77
C ILE A 182 -1.24 -6.49 -13.50
N VAL A 183 -0.78 -7.33 -12.58
CA VAL A 183 -0.09 -6.90 -11.36
C VAL A 183 1.41 -7.13 -11.53
N ILE A 184 2.19 -6.07 -11.43
CA ILE A 184 3.65 -6.08 -11.52
C ILE A 184 4.23 -6.04 -10.09
N THR A 185 5.10 -6.99 -9.77
CA THR A 185 5.84 -7.04 -8.50
C THR A 185 7.34 -7.27 -8.74
N ASP A 186 8.17 -6.72 -7.86
CA ASP A 186 9.64 -6.80 -7.92
C ASP A 186 10.21 -8.05 -7.22
N ARG A 187 9.39 -8.81 -6.48
CA ARG A 187 9.89 -9.93 -5.67
C ARG A 187 10.00 -11.22 -6.50
N LYS A 188 11.23 -11.77 -6.59
CA LYS A 188 11.53 -13.09 -7.20
C LYS A 188 10.71 -14.23 -6.56
N VAL A 189 10.47 -14.12 -5.25
CA VAL A 189 9.41 -14.86 -4.55
C VAL A 189 8.19 -13.96 -4.65
N LEU A 190 7.31 -14.25 -5.62
CA LEU A 190 6.00 -13.60 -5.68
C LEU A 190 5.41 -13.63 -4.27
N ASP A 191 4.89 -12.50 -3.81
CA ASP A 191 4.36 -12.40 -2.45
C ASP A 191 3.20 -13.40 -2.32
N ASP A 192 3.46 -14.57 -1.71
CA ASP A 192 2.44 -15.60 -1.47
C ASP A 192 1.26 -14.97 -0.74
N GLN A 193 1.49 -13.92 0.07
CA GLN A 193 0.43 -13.15 0.72
C GLN A 193 -0.46 -12.41 -0.27
N LEU A 194 0.11 -11.76 -1.31
CA LEU A 194 -0.69 -11.11 -2.36
C LEU A 194 -1.52 -12.12 -3.13
N GLN A 195 -0.91 -13.25 -3.49
CA GLN A 195 -1.60 -14.31 -4.20
C GLN A 195 -2.72 -14.91 -3.35
N ASP A 196 -2.42 -15.32 -2.13
CA ASP A 196 -3.39 -15.91 -1.21
C ASP A 196 -4.54 -14.95 -0.94
N THR A 197 -4.24 -13.66 -0.79
CA THR A 197 -5.27 -12.62 -0.64
C THR A 197 -6.17 -12.56 -1.86
N ILE A 198 -5.62 -12.47 -3.08
CA ILE A 198 -6.42 -12.46 -4.33
C ILE A 198 -7.21 -13.77 -4.48
N PHE A 199 -6.60 -14.92 -4.20
CA PHE A 199 -7.26 -16.24 -4.27
C PHE A 199 -8.40 -16.40 -3.27
N GLN A 200 -8.32 -15.79 -2.09
CA GLN A 200 -9.39 -15.85 -1.09
C GLN A 200 -10.65 -15.10 -1.51
N PHE A 201 -10.51 -14.05 -2.33
CA PHE A 201 -11.66 -13.33 -2.87
C PHE A 201 -12.32 -14.08 -4.04
N GLU A 202 -11.54 -14.85 -4.81
CA GLU A 202 -12.05 -15.56 -5.97
C GLU A 202 -12.57 -16.96 -5.65
N HIS A 203 -13.89 -17.09 -5.62
CA HIS A 203 -14.59 -18.37 -5.40
C HIS A 203 -14.60 -19.30 -6.64
N LYS A 204 -14.03 -18.88 -7.78
CA LYS A 204 -14.04 -19.64 -9.06
C LYS A 204 -12.63 -20.08 -9.46
N LYS A 205 -12.43 -21.40 -9.59
CA LYS A 205 -11.20 -22.00 -10.15
C LYS A 205 -11.03 -21.57 -11.61
N GLY A 206 -9.91 -20.93 -11.96
CA GLY A 206 -9.50 -20.64 -13.34
C GLY A 206 -9.24 -19.16 -13.70
N VAL A 207 -9.35 -18.24 -12.74
CA VAL A 207 -9.35 -16.78 -13.01
C VAL A 207 -7.99 -16.08 -12.74
N VAL A 208 -7.13 -16.70 -11.92
CA VAL A 208 -5.77 -16.23 -11.63
C VAL A 208 -4.78 -17.24 -12.19
N THR A 209 -3.81 -16.77 -12.98
CA THR A 209 -2.73 -17.62 -13.48
C THR A 209 -1.37 -17.11 -13.04
N ARG A 210 -0.54 -18.04 -12.52
CA ARG A 210 0.84 -17.81 -12.09
C ARG A 210 1.78 -17.92 -13.28
N ILE A 211 2.72 -17.00 -13.39
CA ILE A 211 3.82 -17.12 -14.36
C ILE A 211 5.13 -16.91 -13.60
N GLY A 212 5.59 -17.98 -12.95
CA GLY A 212 6.79 -17.97 -12.13
C GLY A 212 7.11 -19.36 -11.60
N HIS A 213 8.24 -19.91 -12.06
CA HIS A 213 8.93 -21.13 -11.60
C HIS A 213 8.09 -22.16 -10.81
N LYS A 214 7.33 -23.00 -11.53
CA LYS A 214 7.09 -24.45 -11.24
C LYS A 214 5.89 -25.08 -11.96
N ASP A 215 5.33 -24.48 -13.00
CA ASP A 215 4.40 -25.22 -13.87
C ASP A 215 5.16 -26.00 -14.95
N GLU A 216 5.71 -27.14 -14.55
CA GLU A 216 6.33 -28.17 -15.43
C GLU A 216 5.30 -28.90 -16.31
N VAL A 217 4.02 -28.55 -16.25
CA VAL A 217 2.95 -29.33 -16.91
C VAL A 217 2.67 -28.89 -18.35
N SER A 218 3.19 -27.75 -18.81
CA SER A 218 3.00 -27.29 -20.20
C SER A 218 4.28 -26.69 -20.76
N GLY A 219 5.08 -27.53 -21.44
CA GLY A 219 6.37 -27.18 -22.04
C GLY A 219 6.29 -26.10 -23.14
N GLY A 220 6.36 -24.83 -22.73
CA GLY A 220 6.49 -23.66 -23.59
C GLY A 220 7.31 -22.57 -22.89
N SER A 221 7.83 -21.58 -23.63
CA SER A 221 8.54 -20.47 -23.01
C SER A 221 7.60 -19.66 -22.10
N LYS A 222 8.13 -19.00 -21.05
CA LYS A 222 7.34 -18.15 -20.13
C LYS A 222 6.47 -17.12 -20.87
N SER A 223 6.96 -16.63 -22.02
CA SER A 223 6.24 -15.69 -22.90
C SER A 223 5.08 -16.33 -23.66
N GLN A 224 5.21 -17.59 -24.11
CA GLN A 224 4.13 -18.32 -24.79
C GLN A 224 3.00 -18.69 -23.82
N GLN A 225 3.34 -19.11 -22.60
CA GLN A 225 2.34 -19.36 -21.56
C GLN A 225 1.57 -18.07 -21.22
N LEU A 226 2.29 -16.96 -21.06
CA LEU A 226 1.71 -15.64 -20.81
C LEU A 226 0.75 -15.18 -21.92
N ALA A 227 1.18 -15.26 -23.19
CA ALA A 227 0.34 -14.90 -24.33
C ALA A 227 -0.94 -15.75 -24.35
N LYS A 228 -0.83 -17.06 -24.07
CA LYS A 228 -1.96 -17.96 -23.98
C LYS A 228 -2.94 -17.55 -22.86
N HIS A 229 -2.46 -17.22 -21.66
CA HIS A 229 -3.34 -16.77 -20.57
C HIS A 229 -4.03 -15.44 -20.86
N LEU A 230 -3.33 -14.53 -21.55
CA LEU A 230 -3.95 -13.31 -22.04
C LEU A 230 -5.05 -13.66 -23.05
N MET A 231 -4.81 -14.55 -24.01
CA MET A 231 -5.82 -14.98 -25.00
C MET A 231 -7.00 -15.74 -24.37
N ASP A 232 -6.75 -16.57 -23.36
CA ASP A 232 -7.76 -17.39 -22.67
C ASP A 232 -8.70 -16.54 -21.80
N GLY A 233 -8.44 -15.22 -21.68
CA GLY A 233 -9.31 -14.30 -20.96
C GLY A 233 -9.12 -14.34 -19.44
N THR A 234 -7.94 -14.74 -18.95
CA THR A 234 -7.62 -14.68 -17.52
C THR A 234 -7.83 -13.24 -17.02
N ASN A 235 -8.61 -13.09 -15.94
CA ASN A 235 -9.00 -11.77 -15.46
C ASN A 235 -7.83 -11.07 -14.73
N ILE A 236 -6.98 -11.82 -14.03
CA ILE A 236 -5.83 -11.28 -13.27
C ILE A 236 -4.56 -12.06 -13.60
N VAL A 237 -3.53 -11.34 -14.03
CA VAL A 237 -2.21 -11.89 -14.37
C VAL A 237 -1.16 -11.22 -13.49
N ILE A 238 -0.39 -12.01 -12.74
CA ILE A 238 0.70 -11.48 -11.92
C ILE A 238 2.02 -11.76 -12.64
N VAL A 239 2.79 -10.70 -12.88
CA VAL A 239 4.07 -10.75 -13.59
C VAL A 239 5.16 -10.02 -12.81
N THR A 240 6.40 -10.37 -13.11
CA THR A 240 7.56 -9.61 -12.63
C THR A 240 7.85 -8.46 -13.57
N ILE A 241 8.60 -7.47 -13.08
CA ILE A 241 9.10 -6.38 -13.93
C ILE A 241 9.86 -6.90 -15.17
N GLN A 242 10.62 -7.99 -15.02
CA GLN A 242 11.40 -8.59 -16.10
C GLN A 242 10.54 -9.28 -17.15
N THR A 243 9.35 -9.76 -16.76
CA THR A 243 8.43 -10.49 -17.66
C THR A 243 7.41 -9.56 -18.32
N PHE A 244 7.20 -8.36 -17.76
CA PHE A 244 6.26 -7.36 -18.29
C PHE A 244 6.55 -6.87 -19.73
N PRO A 245 7.81 -6.67 -20.19
CA PRO A 245 8.06 -6.31 -21.58
C PRO A 245 7.50 -7.32 -22.58
N PHE A 246 7.61 -8.61 -22.26
CA PHE A 246 7.04 -9.68 -23.08
C PHE A 246 5.50 -9.64 -23.11
N VAL A 247 4.85 -9.22 -22.01
CA VAL A 247 3.39 -8.98 -21.97
C VAL A 247 3.01 -7.91 -22.98
N VAL A 248 3.72 -6.79 -22.93
CA VAL A 248 3.45 -5.63 -23.78
C VAL A 248 3.67 -5.96 -25.25
N ASP A 249 4.75 -6.66 -25.57
CA ASP A 249 5.05 -7.05 -26.95
C ASP A 249 4.02 -8.05 -27.48
N ALA A 250 3.55 -8.98 -26.64
CA ALA A 250 2.45 -9.89 -26.99
C ALA A 250 1.15 -9.13 -27.27
N ILE A 251 0.76 -8.17 -26.42
CA ILE A 251 -0.45 -7.34 -26.63
C ILE A 251 -0.37 -6.54 -27.94
N ARG A 252 0.84 -6.15 -28.37
CA ARG A 252 1.06 -5.37 -29.60
C ARG A 252 1.09 -6.23 -30.86
N GLN A 253 1.67 -7.42 -30.79
CA GLN A 253 1.80 -8.31 -31.93
C GLN A 253 0.48 -9.01 -32.25
N GLU A 254 -0.30 -9.33 -31.23
CA GLU A 254 -1.57 -10.04 -31.37
C GLU A 254 -2.72 -9.09 -31.63
N THR A 255 -3.32 -9.18 -32.82
CA THR A 255 -4.47 -8.33 -33.21
C THR A 255 -5.66 -8.51 -32.27
N SER A 256 -5.88 -9.73 -31.76
CA SER A 256 -6.97 -10.04 -30.82
C SER A 256 -6.83 -9.37 -29.44
N LEU A 257 -5.62 -8.95 -29.06
CA LEU A 257 -5.34 -8.30 -27.79
C LEU A 257 -5.34 -6.77 -27.90
N LYS A 258 -5.28 -6.20 -29.10
CA LYS A 258 -5.26 -4.73 -29.30
C LYS A 258 -6.55 -4.04 -28.89
N ASP A 259 -7.69 -4.69 -29.09
CA ASP A 259 -9.01 -4.14 -28.76
C ASP A 259 -9.39 -4.36 -27.29
N ARG A 260 -8.60 -5.16 -26.55
CA ARG A 260 -8.82 -5.43 -25.13
C ARG A 260 -8.31 -4.28 -24.26
N LYS A 261 -9.00 -4.06 -23.14
CA LYS A 261 -8.72 -3.01 -22.16
C LYS A 261 -7.94 -3.61 -20.99
N PHE A 262 -6.84 -2.98 -20.60
CA PHE A 262 -5.94 -3.48 -19.57
C PHE A 262 -5.82 -2.51 -18.40
N ALA A 263 -5.74 -3.05 -17.18
CA ALA A 263 -5.34 -2.31 -16.00
C ALA A 263 -3.99 -2.83 -15.52
N VAL A 264 -2.98 -1.97 -15.39
CA VAL A 264 -1.64 -2.34 -14.92
C VAL A 264 -1.42 -1.75 -13.54
N ILE A 265 -1.28 -2.61 -12.53
CA ILE A 265 -0.98 -2.21 -11.15
C ILE A 265 0.47 -2.52 -10.87
N ALA A 266 1.26 -1.54 -10.42
CA ALA A 266 2.67 -1.73 -10.09
C ALA A 266 2.91 -1.50 -8.60
N ASP A 267 3.45 -2.52 -7.92
CA ASP A 267 3.95 -2.41 -6.55
C ASP A 267 5.41 -1.93 -6.52
N GLU A 268 5.78 -1.20 -5.46
CA GLU A 268 7.13 -0.69 -5.21
C GLU A 268 7.76 0.01 -6.42
N ALA A 269 7.09 1.05 -6.93
CA ALA A 269 7.71 2.00 -7.85
C ALA A 269 8.74 2.88 -7.11
N HIS A 270 9.84 2.27 -6.64
CA HIS A 270 11.00 2.96 -6.12
C HIS A 270 12.30 2.33 -6.60
N SER A 271 13.30 3.17 -6.88
CA SER A 271 14.53 2.76 -7.53
C SER A 271 15.61 2.27 -6.59
N SER A 272 16.35 1.26 -7.03
CA SER A 272 17.78 1.15 -6.80
C SER A 272 18.48 2.45 -7.25
N GLN A 273 19.37 2.95 -6.41
CA GLN A 273 20.03 4.26 -6.44
C GLN A 273 21.03 4.49 -7.62
N SER A 274 20.79 3.97 -8.83
CA SER A 274 21.72 4.17 -9.95
C SER A 274 21.05 4.70 -11.23
N GLY A 275 21.42 5.93 -11.61
CA GLY A 275 21.00 6.59 -12.85
C GLY A 275 21.50 5.93 -14.16
N LYS A 276 21.87 4.65 -14.14
CA LYS A 276 22.31 3.86 -15.30
C LYS A 276 21.16 3.04 -15.95
N GLY A 277 19.99 2.97 -15.30
CA GLY A 277 18.85 2.19 -15.77
C GLY A 277 18.23 2.64 -17.10
N ALA A 278 18.20 3.93 -17.41
CA ALA A 278 17.50 4.46 -18.61
C ALA A 278 18.09 3.99 -19.96
N ALA A 279 19.40 3.80 -20.04
CA ALA A 279 20.06 3.29 -21.25
C ALA A 279 19.82 1.77 -21.44
N LYS A 280 19.89 1.01 -20.35
CA LYS A 280 19.55 -0.43 -20.31
C LYS A 280 18.07 -0.68 -20.61
N LEU A 281 17.20 0.21 -20.16
CA LEU A 281 15.78 0.20 -20.44
C LEU A 281 15.46 0.37 -21.92
N LYS A 282 16.13 1.30 -22.60
CA LYS A 282 16.00 1.41 -24.06
C LYS A 282 16.38 0.10 -24.75
N LEU A 283 17.43 -0.60 -24.31
CA LEU A 283 17.84 -1.88 -24.89
C LEU A 283 16.83 -3.00 -24.61
N ALA A 284 16.28 -3.09 -23.39
CA ALA A 284 15.22 -4.04 -23.03
C ALA A 284 13.93 -3.80 -23.82
N LEU A 285 13.56 -2.54 -24.07
CA LEU A 285 12.41 -2.18 -24.91
C LEU A 285 12.59 -2.54 -26.39
N HIS A 286 13.82 -2.77 -26.86
CA HIS A 286 14.11 -3.26 -28.21
C HIS A 286 14.29 -4.78 -28.26
N GLY A 287 13.91 -5.52 -27.20
CA GLY A 287 13.93 -6.98 -27.18
C GLY A 287 15.31 -7.61 -27.00
N GLN A 288 16.31 -6.85 -26.57
CA GLN A 288 17.63 -7.39 -26.24
C GLN A 288 17.67 -7.93 -24.81
N GLN A 289 18.31 -9.09 -24.60
CA GLN A 289 18.61 -9.61 -23.26
C GLN A 289 19.57 -8.66 -22.55
N VAL A 290 19.13 -8.08 -21.43
CA VAL A 290 19.95 -7.20 -20.59
C VAL A 290 20.30 -7.95 -19.32
N ASP A 291 21.58 -8.09 -19.02
CA ASP A 291 22.07 -8.68 -17.78
C ASP A 291 21.94 -7.70 -16.59
N ASP A 292 21.08 -8.16 -15.68
CA ASP A 292 20.87 -8.04 -14.23
C ASP A 292 21.23 -6.79 -13.39
N GLU A 293 20.32 -6.54 -12.44
CA GLU A 293 20.39 -5.81 -11.15
C GLU A 293 20.04 -4.31 -11.01
N GLU A 294 19.86 -3.49 -12.05
CA GLU A 294 19.72 -2.03 -11.84
C GLU A 294 18.47 -1.33 -12.42
N VAL A 295 17.45 -2.06 -12.87
CA VAL A 295 16.27 -1.42 -13.50
C VAL A 295 15.04 -1.55 -12.60
N SER A 296 14.55 -0.42 -12.09
CA SER A 296 13.32 -0.34 -11.27
C SER A 296 12.05 -0.27 -12.11
N ALA A 297 10.92 -0.71 -11.53
CA ALA A 297 9.60 -0.70 -12.18
C ALA A 297 9.17 0.73 -12.54
N GLU A 298 9.54 1.71 -11.69
CA GLU A 298 9.30 3.13 -11.93
C GLU A 298 10.04 3.62 -13.17
N ASP A 299 11.35 3.34 -13.27
CA ASP A 299 12.16 3.78 -14.39
C ASP A 299 11.72 3.07 -15.69
N PHE A 300 11.35 1.78 -15.61
CA PHE A 300 10.78 1.03 -16.73
C PHE A 300 9.48 1.66 -17.22
N LEU A 301 8.52 1.85 -16.34
CA LEU A 301 7.21 2.40 -16.71
C LEU A 301 7.34 3.85 -17.18
N THR A 302 8.19 4.64 -16.53
CA THR A 302 8.51 6.03 -16.90
C THR A 302 9.14 6.10 -18.29
N GLU A 303 10.16 5.30 -18.57
CA GLU A 303 10.81 5.30 -19.89
C GLU A 303 9.89 4.71 -20.95
N TYR A 304 9.13 3.66 -20.62
CA TYR A 304 8.12 3.09 -21.50
C TYR A 304 7.06 4.13 -21.89
N MET A 305 6.54 4.89 -20.93
CA MET A 305 5.54 5.93 -21.17
C MET A 305 6.09 7.17 -21.86
N ASN A 306 7.38 7.48 -21.70
CA ASN A 306 8.04 8.58 -22.41
C ASN A 306 8.42 8.24 -23.85
N THR A 307 8.86 7.00 -24.09
CA THR A 307 9.35 6.57 -25.43
C THR A 307 8.23 6.10 -26.34
N ARG A 308 7.11 5.63 -25.78
CA ARG A 308 5.99 5.06 -26.54
C ARG A 308 4.71 5.79 -26.13
N SER A 309 3.96 6.27 -27.11
CA SER A 309 2.59 6.78 -26.93
C SER A 309 1.81 5.85 -26.00
N ARG A 310 1.23 6.40 -24.92
CA ARG A 310 0.40 5.63 -23.99
C ARG A 310 -0.68 4.91 -24.78
N PRO A 311 -0.77 3.56 -24.69
CA PRO A 311 -1.87 2.85 -25.32
C PRO A 311 -3.17 3.33 -24.69
N SER A 312 -4.12 3.82 -25.51
CA SER A 312 -5.41 4.33 -25.02
C SER A 312 -6.25 3.25 -24.35
N ASN A 313 -5.94 1.98 -24.58
CA ASN A 313 -6.59 0.83 -23.99
C ASN A 313 -5.98 0.36 -22.66
N MET A 314 -5.04 1.11 -22.06
CA MET A 314 -4.35 0.68 -20.83
C MET A 314 -4.29 1.76 -19.76
N SER A 315 -4.82 1.45 -18.57
CA SER A 315 -4.68 2.31 -17.38
C SER A 315 -3.58 1.81 -16.46
N TYR A 316 -2.89 2.74 -15.79
CA TYR A 316 -1.76 2.45 -14.91
C TYR A 316 -2.02 2.93 -13.48
N TYR A 317 -1.78 2.05 -12.50
CA TYR A 317 -1.93 2.30 -11.07
C TYR A 317 -0.59 2.04 -10.39
N ALA A 318 0.16 3.10 -10.10
CA ALA A 318 1.50 3.00 -9.54
C ALA A 318 1.48 3.24 -8.02
N PHE A 319 1.83 2.22 -7.23
CA PHE A 319 1.98 2.32 -5.78
C PHE A 319 3.45 2.58 -5.42
N THR A 320 3.70 3.64 -4.66
CA THR A 320 5.04 3.99 -4.19
C THR A 320 5.01 4.67 -2.83
N ALA A 321 6.07 4.55 -2.05
CA ALA A 321 6.22 5.31 -0.81
C ALA A 321 6.88 6.68 -1.03
N THR A 322 7.68 6.80 -2.09
CA THR A 322 8.64 7.89 -2.30
C THR A 322 8.75 8.20 -3.79
N PRO A 323 7.72 8.79 -4.41
CA PRO A 323 7.75 9.08 -5.84
C PRO A 323 8.89 10.04 -6.18
N LYS A 324 9.64 9.77 -7.26
CA LYS A 324 10.58 10.76 -7.82
C LYS A 324 9.81 11.90 -8.48
N ALA A 325 10.46 13.06 -8.66
CA ALA A 325 9.87 14.20 -9.36
C ALA A 325 9.35 13.82 -10.77
N LYS A 326 10.16 13.07 -11.54
CA LYS A 326 9.78 12.59 -12.87
C LYS A 326 8.53 11.69 -12.86
N THR A 327 8.30 10.96 -11.78
CA THR A 327 7.15 10.06 -11.63
C THR A 327 5.88 10.83 -11.30
N LEU A 328 6.01 11.90 -10.51
CA LEU A 328 4.92 12.86 -10.32
C LEU A 328 4.57 13.55 -11.64
N GLU A 329 5.53 13.92 -12.46
CA GLU A 329 5.26 14.51 -13.78
C GLU A 329 4.50 13.56 -14.72
N ILE A 330 4.72 12.24 -14.63
CA ILE A 330 4.14 11.26 -15.54
C ILE A 330 2.82 10.68 -15.04
N PHE A 331 2.76 10.32 -13.76
CA PHE A 331 1.60 9.65 -13.14
C PHE A 331 0.82 10.55 -12.19
N GLY A 332 1.39 11.67 -11.78
CA GLY A 332 0.69 12.64 -10.95
C GLY A 332 -0.41 13.33 -11.75
N ARG A 333 -1.41 13.80 -11.03
CA ARG A 333 -2.51 14.59 -11.57
C ARG A 333 -2.43 15.99 -11.01
N CYS A 334 -2.71 16.97 -11.85
CA CYS A 334 -2.86 18.35 -11.39
C CYS A 334 -4.12 18.42 -10.52
N PRO A 335 -4.05 19.02 -9.32
CA PRO A 335 -5.22 19.24 -8.47
C PRO A 335 -6.36 19.96 -9.21
N ASP A 336 -6.01 20.90 -10.08
CA ASP A 336 -6.94 21.57 -10.98
C ASP A 336 -6.63 21.15 -12.44
N PRO A 337 -7.50 20.33 -13.07
CA PRO A 337 -7.33 19.93 -14.47
C PRO A 337 -7.44 21.07 -15.49
N ASP A 338 -8.13 22.16 -15.13
CA ASP A 338 -8.41 23.28 -16.03
C ASP A 338 -7.28 24.33 -16.02
N MET A 339 -6.40 24.28 -15.02
CA MET A 339 -5.21 25.13 -14.94
C MET A 339 -3.97 24.46 -15.57
N PRO A 340 -3.09 25.23 -16.24
CA PRO A 340 -1.81 24.70 -16.68
C PRO A 340 -0.93 24.33 -15.49
N ILE A 341 0.07 23.47 -15.73
CA ILE A 341 1.09 23.13 -14.73
C ILE A 341 1.81 24.42 -14.33
N SER A 342 1.74 24.74 -13.04
CA SER A 342 2.34 25.95 -12.45
C SER A 342 2.85 25.64 -11.04
N GLU A 343 3.43 26.63 -10.35
CA GLU A 343 3.81 26.43 -8.95
C GLU A 343 2.63 26.10 -8.03
N ASP A 344 1.46 26.63 -8.36
CA ASP A 344 0.21 26.45 -7.61
C ASP A 344 -0.59 25.22 -8.06
N ASN A 345 -0.26 24.65 -9.23
CA ASN A 345 -0.94 23.48 -9.80
C ASN A 345 0.07 22.38 -10.20
N LYS A 346 0.91 21.98 -9.24
CA LYS A 346 1.91 20.92 -9.46
C LYS A 346 1.23 19.55 -9.50
N PRO A 347 1.71 18.62 -10.37
CA PRO A 347 1.25 17.24 -10.36
C PRO A 347 1.42 16.60 -8.97
N ALA A 348 0.33 16.09 -8.42
CA ALA A 348 0.27 15.45 -7.11
C ALA A 348 -0.15 13.98 -7.24
N ALA A 349 0.12 13.20 -6.21
CA ALA A 349 -0.40 11.83 -6.12
C ALA A 349 -1.94 11.86 -6.07
N PHE A 350 -2.57 10.90 -6.74
CA PHE A 350 -4.02 10.71 -6.70
C PHE A 350 -4.51 10.38 -5.29
N HIS A 351 -3.71 9.63 -4.53
CA HIS A 351 -3.98 9.33 -3.13
C HIS A 351 -2.69 9.36 -2.30
N LEU A 352 -2.75 9.92 -1.10
CA LEU A 352 -1.63 10.08 -0.19
C LEU A 352 -1.93 9.43 1.17
N TYR A 353 -1.03 8.57 1.62
CA TYR A 353 -0.91 8.14 3.01
C TYR A 353 0.55 8.34 3.43
N SER A 354 0.78 9.42 4.17
CA SER A 354 2.13 9.93 4.40
C SER A 354 2.94 9.08 5.39
N MET A 355 4.27 9.12 5.24
CA MET A 355 5.16 8.48 6.23
C MET A 355 5.02 9.11 7.62
N ARG A 356 4.73 10.42 7.69
CA ARG A 356 4.51 11.14 8.94
C ARG A 356 3.29 10.60 9.68
N GLN A 357 2.18 10.40 8.97
CA GLN A 357 0.97 9.78 9.52
C GLN A 357 1.28 8.36 10.01
N ALA A 358 1.93 7.54 9.19
CA ALA A 358 2.27 6.17 9.57
C ALA A 358 3.18 6.07 10.81
N ILE A 359 4.11 7.02 10.98
CA ILE A 359 4.95 7.13 12.17
C ILE A 359 4.13 7.51 13.41
N GLN A 360 3.28 8.54 13.29
CA GLN A 360 2.46 9.03 14.41
C GLN A 360 1.42 7.98 14.85
N GLU A 361 0.89 7.21 13.90
CA GLU A 361 -0.02 6.08 14.15
C GLU A 361 0.70 4.82 14.69
N GLY A 362 2.04 4.83 14.73
CA GLY A 362 2.86 3.75 15.29
C GLY A 362 3.04 2.54 14.37
N PHE A 363 2.81 2.69 13.07
CA PHE A 363 3.07 1.64 12.08
C PHE A 363 4.54 1.59 11.66
N ILE A 364 5.23 2.72 11.67
CA ILE A 364 6.66 2.84 11.35
C ILE A 364 7.39 3.45 12.54
N VAL A 365 8.55 2.88 12.89
CA VAL A 365 9.41 3.46 13.93
C VAL A 365 10.19 4.64 13.34
N ASN A 366 10.12 5.80 14.01
CA ASN A 366 10.92 6.96 13.63
C ASN A 366 12.39 6.75 14.02
N VAL A 367 13.19 6.26 13.08
CA VAL A 367 14.64 6.06 13.24
C VAL A 367 15.42 7.36 13.45
N LEU A 368 14.89 8.50 12.97
CA LEU A 368 15.55 9.81 13.10
C LEU A 368 15.40 10.43 14.48
N LYS A 369 14.43 9.97 15.30
CA LYS A 369 14.16 10.54 16.62
C LYS A 369 15.38 10.46 17.56
N ASN A 370 16.24 9.47 17.36
CA ASN A 370 17.47 9.27 18.13
C ASN A 370 18.73 9.32 17.24
N TYR A 371 18.64 9.93 16.06
CA TYR A 371 19.78 10.04 15.15
C TYR A 371 20.67 11.22 15.57
N THR A 372 21.90 10.91 15.96
CA THR A 372 22.93 11.91 16.28
C THR A 372 23.98 11.88 15.18
N GLN A 373 24.21 13.01 14.51
CA GLN A 373 25.26 13.13 13.50
C GLN A 373 26.65 12.96 14.13
N TYR A 374 27.55 12.29 13.42
CA TYR A 374 28.92 12.05 13.91
C TYR A 374 29.67 13.35 14.22
N LYS A 375 29.44 14.42 13.45
CA LYS A 375 30.03 15.74 13.72
C LYS A 375 29.62 16.29 15.09
N VAL A 376 28.33 16.19 15.43
CA VAL A 376 27.79 16.61 16.74
C VAL A 376 28.35 15.72 17.85
N LEU A 377 28.46 14.42 17.62
CA LEU A 377 29.10 13.48 18.56
C LEU A 377 30.58 13.82 18.78
N TYR A 378 31.29 14.19 17.72
CA TYR A 378 32.71 14.55 17.75
C TYR A 378 32.95 15.88 18.47
N GLU A 379 32.13 16.91 18.22
CA GLU A 379 32.16 18.17 18.96
C GLU A 379 31.84 17.96 20.45
N LEU A 380 30.89 17.06 20.78
CA LEU A 380 30.62 16.64 22.16
C LEU A 380 31.84 15.93 22.79
N MET A 381 32.51 15.03 22.07
CA MET A 381 33.69 14.31 22.56
C MET A 381 34.92 15.23 22.74
N LEU A 382 35.11 16.21 21.84
CA LEU A 382 36.23 17.15 21.92
C LEU A 382 36.08 18.19 23.03
N ASN A 383 34.84 18.58 23.37
CA ASN A 383 34.57 19.55 24.44
C ASN A 383 34.55 18.94 25.85
N THR A 384 34.97 17.69 26.01
CA THR A 384 35.05 17.05 27.32
C THR A 384 36.52 16.95 27.75
N ASP A 385 36.90 17.61 28.84
CA ASP A 385 38.20 17.39 29.47
C ASP A 385 38.34 15.92 29.89
N LYS A 386 39.53 15.35 29.65
CA LYS A 386 39.82 13.92 29.87
C LYS A 386 39.52 13.51 31.32
N ASP A 387 38.76 12.43 31.46
CA ASP A 387 38.58 11.60 32.67
C ASP A 387 37.89 12.22 33.90
N GLN A 388 36.76 12.92 33.72
CA GLN A 388 35.87 13.23 34.84
C GLN A 388 34.73 12.18 34.99
N LYS A 389 34.69 11.47 36.12
CA LYS A 389 33.55 10.60 36.47
C LYS A 389 32.34 11.47 36.81
N VAL A 390 31.32 11.43 35.97
CA VAL A 390 30.08 12.21 36.13
C VAL A 390 28.87 11.31 36.41
N ASP A 391 27.87 11.86 37.09
CA ASP A 391 26.59 11.19 37.30
C ASP A 391 25.87 10.97 35.96
N GLN A 392 25.56 9.71 35.65
CA GLN A 392 25.02 9.31 34.35
C GLN A 392 23.68 9.98 34.00
N LYS A 393 22.83 10.29 34.99
CA LYS A 393 21.54 10.94 34.74
C LYS A 393 21.72 12.44 34.47
N LYS A 394 22.63 13.11 35.19
CA LYS A 394 22.95 14.53 34.97
C LYS A 394 23.64 14.73 33.62
N ALA A 395 24.62 13.89 33.30
CA ALA A 395 25.34 13.94 32.03
C ALA A 395 24.39 13.76 30.83
N LYS A 396 23.48 12.77 30.87
CA LYS A 396 22.48 12.59 29.80
C LYS A 396 21.56 13.80 29.64
N LYS A 397 21.20 14.47 30.74
CA LYS A 397 20.34 15.66 30.71
C LYS A 397 21.07 16.86 30.10
N GLU A 398 22.31 17.10 30.50
CA GLU A 398 23.14 18.19 29.96
C GLU A 398 23.50 17.96 28.49
N ILE A 399 23.86 16.73 28.10
CA ILE A 399 24.10 16.37 26.69
C ILE A 399 22.82 16.59 25.86
N ALA A 400 21.65 16.17 26.36
CA ALA A 400 20.39 16.39 25.66
C ALA A 400 20.03 17.88 25.55
N GLN A 401 20.36 18.68 26.56
CA GLN A 401 20.12 20.13 26.57
C GLN A 401 21.08 20.86 25.63
N PHE A 402 22.36 20.50 25.63
CA PHE A 402 23.38 21.02 24.72
C PHE A 402 23.09 20.64 23.26
N ALA A 403 22.78 19.37 22.98
CA ALA A 403 22.37 18.93 21.65
C ALA A 403 21.15 19.71 21.16
N ARG A 404 20.17 19.97 22.02
CA ARG A 404 18.96 20.74 21.66
C ARG A 404 19.22 22.23 21.41
N LEU A 405 20.24 22.81 22.05
CA LEU A 405 20.63 24.23 21.92
C LEU A 405 21.73 24.46 20.88
N HIS A 406 22.31 23.40 20.31
CA HIS A 406 23.38 23.54 19.33
C HIS A 406 22.90 24.31 18.09
N PRO A 407 23.66 25.30 17.58
CA PRO A 407 23.24 26.17 16.47
C PRO A 407 22.76 25.39 15.24
N HIS A 408 23.36 24.23 14.99
CA HIS A 408 23.05 23.33 13.88
C HIS A 408 21.66 22.65 13.96
N ASN A 409 21.13 22.44 15.17
CA ASN A 409 19.81 21.82 15.37
C ASN A 409 18.65 22.82 15.33
N ILE A 410 18.94 24.10 15.54
CA ILE A 410 17.97 25.19 15.41
C ILE A 410 17.78 25.53 13.93
N SER A 411 18.86 25.56 13.14
CA SER A 411 18.79 25.84 11.70
C SER A 411 18.14 24.70 10.89
N GLN A 412 18.37 23.43 11.23
CA GLN A 412 17.76 22.28 10.54
C GLN A 412 16.27 22.02 10.88
N LYS A 413 15.71 22.70 11.89
CA LYS A 413 14.29 22.56 12.26
C LYS A 413 13.39 23.70 11.75
N ILE A 414 13.99 24.75 11.18
CA ILE A 414 13.29 25.97 10.74
C ILE A 414 13.19 26.06 9.20
N GLN A 415 13.83 25.14 8.46
CA GLN A 415 13.56 24.86 7.05
C GLN A 415 12.92 23.47 6.94
#